data_AF-A0A2H0KMY5-F1
#
_entry.id   AF-A0A2H0KMY5-F1
#
_cell.length_a   1.000
_cell.length_b   1.000
_cell.length_c   1.000
_cell.angle_alpha   90.00
_cell.angle_beta   90.00
_cell.angle_gamma   90.00
#
_symmetry.space_group_name_H-M   'P 1'
#
loop_
_entity.id
_entity.type
_entity.pdbx_description
1 polymer ?
#
loop_
_entity_poly.entity_id
_entity_poly.type
_entity_poly.pdbx_seq_one_letter_code
_entity_poly.pdbx_strand_id
1 'polypeptide(L)' 'SGAFYFFSHSKTLPHNRPNICARPFLEMGFAHVLHKKIYLLHPIPEMGYTTEIIAMQPILLEGKLENL' A
#
# COMPACT_ATOMS: atom_id res chain seq x y z
N SER A 1 -5.00 -11.26 -15.97
CA SER A 1 -3.98 -10.81 -14.99
C SER A 1 -4.57 -9.67 -14.18
N GLY A 2 -4.96 -9.91 -12.93
CA GLY A 2 -5.56 -8.88 -12.07
C GLY A 2 -4.51 -8.31 -11.13
N ALA A 3 -4.16 -7.04 -11.31
CA ALA A 3 -3.36 -6.26 -10.37
C ALA A 3 -4.31 -5.43 -9.49
N PHE A 4 -4.06 -5.41 -8.18
CA PHE A 4 -4.77 -4.51 -7.27
C PHE A 4 -3.91 -3.27 -7.05
N TYR A 5 -4.49 -2.11 -7.39
CA TYR A 5 -3.82 -0.82 -7.34
C TYR A 5 -4.25 -0.09 -6.08
N PHE A 6 -3.34 0.07 -5.12
CA PHE A 6 -3.62 0.83 -3.91
C PHE A 6 -3.22 2.28 -4.09
N PHE A 7 -4.21 3.11 -4.39
CA PHE A 7 -4.10 4.55 -4.23
C PHE A 7 -4.37 4.88 -2.77
N SER A 8 -3.31 5.01 -1.98
CA SER A 8 -3.42 5.69 -0.69
C SER A 8 -3.87 7.12 -0.97
N HIS A 9 -5.18 7.38 -0.94
CA HIS A 9 -5.68 8.72 -0.75
C HIS A 9 -5.23 9.10 0.66
N SER A 10 -4.07 9.77 0.77
CA SER A 10 -3.67 10.42 2.00
C SER A 10 -4.71 11.50 2.28
N LYS A 11 -5.80 11.15 2.97
CA LYS A 11 -6.58 12.16 3.67
C LYS A 11 -5.63 12.69 4.73
N THR A 12 -5.11 13.87 4.48
CA THR A 12 -4.33 14.65 5.45
C THR A 12 -5.22 14.81 6.69
N LEU A 13 -5.00 13.97 7.68
CA LEU A 13 -5.50 14.20 9.04
C LEU A 13 -4.83 15.48 9.56
N PRO A 14 -5.42 16.19 10.54
CA PRO A 14 -4.90 17.47 11.06
C PRO A 14 -3.46 17.40 11.60
N HIS A 15 -2.88 16.21 11.68
CA HIS A 15 -1.46 15.99 11.87
C HIS A 15 -0.89 15.32 10.61
N ASN A 16 0.03 16.01 9.94
CA ASN A 16 0.62 15.73 8.63
C ASN A 16 1.45 14.41 8.57
N ARG A 17 0.84 13.28 8.95
CA ARG A 17 1.47 11.95 8.93
C ARG A 17 0.77 11.06 7.89
N PRO A 18 1.51 10.50 6.92
CA PRO A 18 0.95 9.51 6.01
C PRO A 18 0.45 8.30 6.82
N ASN A 19 -0.80 7.89 6.60
CA ASN A 19 -1.43 6.76 7.26
C ASN A 19 -2.12 5.89 6.21
N ILE A 20 -1.79 4.60 6.18
CA ILE A 20 -2.52 3.60 5.41
C ILE A 20 -3.75 3.20 6.22
N CYS A 21 -4.94 3.58 5.75
CA CYS A 21 -6.18 3.25 6.44
C CYS A 21 -6.40 1.72 6.54
N ALA A 22 -7.19 1.29 7.53
CA ALA A 22 -7.46 -0.13 7.81
C ALA A 22 -8.05 -0.93 6.63
N ARG A 23 -8.82 -0.28 5.75
CA ARG A 23 -9.39 -0.90 4.55
C ARG A 23 -8.32 -1.29 3.51
N PRO A 24 -7.48 -0.35 3.02
CA PRO A 24 -6.32 -0.68 2.19
C PRO A 24 -5.43 -1.77 2.78
N PHE A 25 -5.14 -1.72 4.08
CA PHE A 25 -4.32 -2.74 4.74
C PHE A 25 -4.95 -4.14 4.68
N LEU A 26 -6.26 -4.24 4.96
CA LEU A 26 -6.97 -5.51 4.89
C LEU A 26 -7.00 -6.07 3.46
N GLU A 27 -7.25 -5.23 2.47
CA GLU A 27 -7.27 -5.64 1.06
C GLU A 27 -5.87 -6.08 0.58
N MET A 28 -4.79 -5.43 1.04
CA MET A 28 -3.41 -5.88 0.79
C MET A 28 -3.15 -7.28 1.38
N GLY A 29 -3.67 -7.56 2.58
CA GLY A 29 -3.61 -8.90 3.17
C GLY A 29 -4.29 -9.97 2.30
N PHE A 30 -5.49 -9.68 1.77
CA PHE A 30 -6.15 -10.59 0.83
C PHE A 30 -5.36 -10.76 -0.46
N ALA A 31 -4.83 -9.68 -1.03
CA ALA A 31 -4.01 -9.74 -2.24
C ALA A 31 -2.78 -10.64 -2.04
N HIS A 32 -2.12 -10.53 -0.88
CA HIS A 32 -0.98 -11.37 -0.50
C HIS A 32 -1.36 -12.86 -0.44
N VAL A 33 -2.44 -13.21 0.27
CA VAL A 33 -2.93 -14.59 0.38
C VAL A 33 -3.34 -15.16 -0.99
N LEU A 34 -3.87 -14.32 -1.89
CA LEU A 34 -4.28 -14.71 -3.23
C LEU A 34 -3.15 -14.65 -4.28
N HIS A 35 -1.89 -14.46 -3.84
CA HIS A 35 -0.71 -14.33 -4.70
C HIS A 35 -0.87 -13.26 -5.79
N LYS A 36 -1.60 -12.18 -5.50
CA LYS A 36 -1.71 -11.02 -6.39
C LYS A 36 -0.54 -10.08 -6.12
N LYS A 37 -0.06 -9.44 -7.19
CA LYS A 37 0.94 -8.38 -7.06
C LYS A 37 0.30 -7.17 -6.35
N ILE A 38 1.01 -6.64 -5.37
CA ILE A 38 0.63 -5.44 -4.63
C ILE A 38 1.55 -4.33 -5.09
N TYR A 39 0.97 -3.21 -5.52
CA TYR A 39 1.73 -2.03 -5.91
C TYR A 39 1.44 -0.87 -4.97
N LEU A 40 2.50 -0.20 -4.51
CA LEU A 40 2.41 1.01 -3.72
C LEU A 40 2.88 2.19 -4.55
N LEU A 41 2.05 3.24 -4.62
CA LEU A 41 2.44 4.47 -5.32
C LEU A 41 3.50 5.27 -4.55
N HIS A 42 3.48 5.20 -3.22
CA HIS A 42 4.38 5.92 -2.33
C HIS A 42 5.07 4.97 -1.35
N PRO A 43 6.22 5.36 -0.78
CA PRO A 43 6.92 4.54 0.22
C PRO A 43 6.01 4.18 1.40
N ILE A 44 6.29 3.03 2.01
CA ILE A 44 5.58 2.57 3.20
C ILE A 44 5.87 3.57 4.34
N PRO A 45 4.85 4.20 4.93
CA PRO A 45 5.07 5.11 6.06
C PRO A 45 5.46 4.33 7.32
N GLU A 46 6.18 4.99 8.23
CA GLU A 46 6.57 4.42 9.52
C GLU A 46 5.38 4.44 10.50
N MET A 47 4.89 3.26 10.88
CA MET A 47 3.69 3.05 11.68
C MET A 47 3.71 1.69 12.38
N GLY A 48 2.77 1.46 13.31
CA GLY A 48 2.74 0.23 14.13
C GLY A 48 2.56 -1.10 13.38
N TYR A 49 2.23 -1.05 12.08
CA TYR A 49 2.06 -2.22 11.21
C TYR A 49 2.94 -2.16 9.94
N THR A 50 4.00 -1.36 9.96
CA THR A 50 4.97 -1.27 8.85
C THR A 50 5.59 -2.62 8.54
N THR A 51 5.90 -3.41 9.57
CA THR A 51 6.49 -4.74 9.44
C THR A 51 5.63 -5.71 8.64
N GLU A 52 4.31 -5.68 8.85
CA GLU A 52 3.31 -6.50 8.19
C GLU A 52 3.19 -6.10 6.72
N ILE A 53 3.20 -4.80 6.44
CA ILE A 53 3.19 -4.30 5.06
C ILE A 53 4.46 -4.71 4.32
N ILE A 54 5.63 -4.64 4.96
CA ILE A 54 6.90 -5.11 4.37
C ILE A 54 6.86 -6.62 4.09
N ALA A 55 6.31 -7.41 5.02
CA ALA A 55 6.18 -8.86 4.87
C ALA A 55 5.29 -9.26 3.68
N MET A 56 4.36 -8.40 3.27
CA MET A 56 3.53 -8.61 2.07
C MET A 56 4.30 -8.40 0.74
N GLN A 57 5.53 -7.88 0.78
CA GLN A 57 6.42 -7.64 -0.36
C GLN A 57 5.78 -6.81 -1.51
N PRO A 58 5.29 -5.59 -1.24
CA PRO A 58 4.75 -4.74 -2.28
C PRO A 58 5.85 -4.21 -3.22
N ILE A 59 5.47 -3.91 -4.46
CA ILE A 59 6.31 -3.25 -5.46
C ILE A 59 6.07 -1.74 -5.35
N LEU A 60 7.11 -0.97 -5.04
CA LEU A 60 7.05 0.49 -4.97
C LEU A 60 7.18 1.10 -6.38
N LEU A 61 6.25 2.00 -6.73
CA LEU A 61 6.20 2.68 -8.02
C LEU A 61 6.76 4.11 -7.99
N GLU A 62 7.14 4.63 -6.82
CA GLU A 62 7.75 5.97 -6.64
C GLU A 62 6.98 7.12 -7.34
N GLY A 63 5.65 7.06 -7.32
CA GLY A 63 4.80 8.07 -7.97
C GLY A 63 4.67 7.93 -9.49
N LYS A 64 5.31 6.94 -10.11
CA LYS A 64 5.31 6.71 -11.56
C LYS A 64 4.32 5.60 -11.93
N LEU A 65 3.20 5.98 -12.53
CA LEU A 65 2.18 5.04 -13.05
C LEU A 65 2.48 4.50 -14.46
N GLU A 66 3.55 5.00 -15.08
CA GLU A 66 3.95 4.77 -16.47
C GLU A 66 4.46 3.34 -16.75
N ASN A 67 4.61 2.49 -15.71
CA ASN A 67 5.13 1.12 -15.79
C ASN A 67 4.15 0.03 -15.31
N LEU A 68 2.85 0.34 -15.28
CA LEU A 68 1.79 -0.56 -14.80
C LEU A 68 1.16 -1.44 -15.88
#